data_AF-A0A136HMA2-F1
#
_entry.id   AF-A0A136HMA2-F1
#
_cell.length_a   1.000
_cell.length_b   1.000
_cell.length_c   1.000
_cell.angle_alpha   90.00
_cell.angle_beta   90.00
_cell.angle_gamma   90.00
#
_symmetry.space_group_name_H-M   'P 1'
#
loop_
_entity.id
_entity.type
_entity.pdbx_description
1 polymer ?
#
loop_
_entity_poly.entity_id
_entity_poly.type
_entity_poly.pdbx_seq_one_letter_code
_entity_poly.pdbx_strand_id
1 'polypeptide(L)' 'MTEDDLISRLATLSTEQLDAIQDSLLKKVQEKDAKRERLTKLPPRTSNDLEALADMQDLDLSSLLRDAKRYS' A
#
# COMPACT_ATOMS: atom_id res chain seq x y z
N MET A 1 -19.22 2.03 -1.68
CA MET A 1 -19.93 1.45 -0.51
C MET A 1 -19.91 2.49 0.57
N THR A 2 -21.06 2.76 1.19
CA THR A 2 -21.09 3.63 2.38
C THR A 2 -20.61 2.83 3.59
N GLU A 3 -20.18 3.53 4.64
CA GLU A 3 -19.72 2.91 5.88
C GLU A 3 -20.84 2.08 6.54
N ASP A 4 -22.08 2.56 6.44
CA ASP A 4 -23.28 1.87 6.94
C ASP A 4 -23.56 0.54 6.22
N ASP A 5 -23.35 0.49 4.90
CA ASP A 5 -23.49 -0.76 4.11
C ASP A 5 -22.47 -1.82 4.54
N LEU A 6 -21.27 -1.38 4.94
CA LEU A 6 -20.19 -2.25 5.36
C LEU A 6 -20.49 -2.84 6.74
N ILE A 7 -20.90 -2.00 7.70
CA ILE A 7 -21.28 -2.41 9.06
C ILE A 7 -22.44 -3.39 9.00
N SER A 8 -23.45 -3.10 8.17
CA SER A 8 -24.61 -3.98 7.98
C SER A 8 -24.21 -5.37 7.48
N ARG A 9 -23.23 -5.46 6.58
CA ARG A 9 -22.71 -6.76 6.10
C ARG A 9 -21.87 -7.47 7.16
N LEU A 10 -21.00 -6.75 7.87
CA LEU A 10 -20.18 -7.33 8.92
C LEU A 10 -21.03 -7.88 10.08
N ALA A 11 -22.15 -7.22 10.40
CA ALA A 11 -23.09 -7.69 11.41
C ALA A 11 -23.81 -9.00 11.05
N THR A 12 -23.81 -9.41 9.78
CA THR A 12 -24.40 -10.70 9.35
C THR A 12 -23.44 -11.90 9.49
N LEU A 13 -22.16 -11.64 9.77
CA LEU A 13 -21.13 -12.67 9.90
C LEU A 13 -21.05 -13.20 11.33
N SER A 14 -20.59 -14.44 11.49
CA SER A 14 -20.29 -14.99 12.81
C SER A 14 -19.02 -14.36 13.39
N THR A 15 -18.85 -14.45 14.70
CA THR A 15 -17.65 -13.96 15.40
C THR A 15 -16.37 -14.60 14.84
N GLU A 16 -16.40 -15.91 14.56
CA GLU A 16 -15.26 -16.62 13.97
C GLU A 16 -14.91 -16.12 12.56
N GLN A 17 -15.92 -15.73 11.76
CA GLN A 17 -15.71 -15.17 10.43
C GLN A 17 -15.14 -13.75 10.51
N LEU A 18 -15.61 -12.96 11.49
CA LEU A 18 -15.09 -11.62 11.76
C LEU A 18 -13.63 -11.69 12.22
N ASP A 19 -13.29 -12.62 13.11
CA ASP A 19 -11.92 -12.86 13.57
C ASP A 19 -11.00 -13.26 12.39
N ALA A 20 -11.46 -14.17 11.51
CA ALA A 20 -10.69 -14.55 10.33
C ALA A 20 -10.46 -13.37 9.36
N ILE A 21 -11.46 -12.49 9.20
CA ILE A 21 -11.32 -11.26 8.39
C ILE A 21 -10.32 -10.30 9.04
N GLN A 22 -10.41 -10.11 10.36
CA GLN A 22 -9.50 -9.26 11.11
C GLN A 22 -8.05 -9.76 10.98
N ASP A 23 -7.82 -11.06 11.16
CA ASP A 23 -6.49 -11.67 11.01
C ASP A 23 -5.94 -11.51 9.58
N SER A 24 -6.80 -11.67 8.57
CA SER A 24 -6.41 -11.46 7.17
C SER A 24 -6.03 -10.00 6.90
N LEU A 25 -6.80 -9.05 7.45
CA LEU A 25 -6.52 -7.62 7.32
C LEU A 25 -5.23 -7.24 8.02
N LEU A 26 -5.00 -7.73 9.24
CA LEU A 26 -3.76 -7.51 9.98
C LEU A 26 -2.53 -8.03 9.22
N LYS A 27 -2.61 -9.25 8.66
CA LYS A 27 -1.53 -9.78 7.81
C LYS A 27 -1.28 -8.91 6.58
N LYS A 28 -2.33 -8.45 5.89
CA LYS A 28 -2.17 -7.56 4.73
C LYS A 28 -1.52 -6.23 5.09
N VAL A 29 -1.86 -5.66 6.24
CA VAL A 29 -1.21 -4.43 6.73
C VAL A 29 0.26 -4.68 7.01
N GLN A 30 0.59 -5.75 7.73
CA GLN A 30 1.98 -6.13 8.01
C GLN A 30 2.79 -6.39 6.73
N GLU A 31 2.21 -7.05 5.73
CA GLU A 31 2.86 -7.27 4.43
C GLU A 31 3.11 -5.96 3.68
N LYS A 32 2.14 -5.02 3.71
CA LYS A 32 2.30 -3.70 3.12
C LYS A 32 3.40 -2.92 3.84
N ASP A 33 3.42 -2.92 5.15
CA ASP A 33 4.42 -2.20 5.93
C ASP A 33 5.81 -2.80 5.75
N ALA A 34 5.94 -4.13 5.71
CA ALA A 34 7.21 -4.79 5.41
C ALA A 34 7.70 -4.47 3.98
N LYS A 35 6.79 -4.37 3.00
CA LYS A 35 7.14 -3.96 1.63
C LYS A 35 7.60 -2.50 1.60
N ARG A 36 6.92 -1.60 2.30
CA ARG A 36 7.33 -0.21 2.47
C ARG A 36 8.72 -0.12 3.08
N GLU A 37 8.95 -0.82 4.18
CA GLU A 37 10.21 -0.81 4.90
C GLU A 37 11.37 -1.31 4.03
N ARG A 38 11.17 -2.39 3.27
CA ARG A 38 12.17 -2.90 2.30
C ARG A 38 12.50 -1.89 1.21
N LEU A 39 11.50 -1.23 0.64
CA LEU A 39 11.68 -0.20 -0.39
C LEU A 39 12.41 1.03 0.14
N THR A 40 12.23 1.37 1.42
CA THR A 40 12.89 2.54 2.05
C THR A 40 14.30 2.26 2.56
N LYS A 41 14.62 1.02 2.97
CA LYS A 41 15.92 0.68 3.59
C LYS A 41 17.04 0.44 2.58
N LEU A 42 16.71 0.05 1.36
CA LEU A 42 17.68 -0.23 0.31
C LEU A 42 17.49 0.77 -0.83
N PRO A 43 18.58 1.29 -1.43
CA PRO A 43 18.44 2.13 -2.60
C PRO A 43 17.70 1.34 -3.70
N PRO A 44 16.75 1.97 -4.41
CA PRO A 44 15.98 1.31 -5.46
C PRO A 44 16.95 0.76 -6.52
N ARG A 45 16.82 -0.53 -6.83
CA ARG A 45 17.73 -1.24 -7.73
C ARG A 45 17.17 -1.38 -9.14
N THR A 46 15.85 -1.26 -9.28
CA THR A 46 15.14 -1.42 -10.54
C THR A 46 14.20 -0.25 -10.80
N SER A 47 13.79 -0.07 -12.06
CA SER A 47 12.77 0.92 -12.45
C SER A 47 11.44 0.70 -11.71
N ASN A 48 11.08 -0.56 -11.44
CA ASN A 48 9.87 -0.89 -10.69
C ASN A 48 9.95 -0.43 -9.23
N ASP A 49 11.13 -0.46 -8.61
CA ASP A 49 11.31 0.07 -7.25
C ASP A 49 11.12 1.58 -7.22
N LEU A 50 11.55 2.28 -8.28
CA LEU A 50 11.36 3.73 -8.42
C LEU A 50 9.88 4.09 -8.61
N GLU A 51 9.14 3.34 -9.44
CA GLU A 51 7.70 3.52 -9.62
C GLU A 51 6.96 3.28 -8.30
N ALA A 52 7.26 2.19 -7.61
CA ALA A 52 6.63 1.87 -6.32
C ALA A 52 6.91 2.93 -5.24
N LEU A 53 8.11 3.53 -5.24
CA LEU A 53 8.47 4.62 -4.31
C LEU A 53 7.80 5.94 -4.65
N ALA A 54 7.61 6.23 -5.94
CA ALA A 54 6.89 7.42 -6.40
C ALA A 54 5.41 7.32 -6.05
N ASP A 55 4.79 6.17 -6.34
CA ASP A 55 3.40 5.86 -5.96
C ASP A 55 3.19 5.92 -4.44
N MET A 56 4.16 5.47 -3.65
CA MET A 56 4.09 5.56 -2.18
C MET A 56 4.04 6.99 -1.65
N GLN A 57 4.54 7.96 -2.41
CA GLN A 57 4.61 9.37 -2.04
C GLN A 57 3.60 10.23 -2.81
N ASP A 58 2.68 9.61 -3.55
CA ASP A 58 1.73 10.27 -4.44
C ASP A 58 2.42 11.18 -5.48
N LEU A 59 3.60 10.76 -5.96
CA LEU A 59 4.41 11.48 -6.94
C LEU A 59 4.36 10.78 -8.30
N ASP A 60 4.31 11.56 -9.40
CA ASP A 60 4.48 11.02 -10.75
C ASP A 60 5.98 10.81 -11.06
N LEU A 61 6.40 9.55 -11.18
CA LEU A 61 7.77 9.19 -11.55
C LEU A 61 8.22 9.82 -12.87
N SER A 62 7.33 9.89 -13.86
CA SER A 62 7.66 10.44 -15.17
C SER A 62 7.99 11.92 -15.09
N SER A 63 7.30 12.67 -14.23
CA SER A 63 7.61 14.07 -13.95
C SER A 63 8.94 14.20 -13.21
N LEU A 64 9.17 13.38 -12.18
CA LEU A 64 10.42 13.38 -11.41
C LEU A 64 11.66 13.15 -12.29
N LEU A 65 11.59 12.17 -13.20
CA LEU A 65 12.70 11.86 -14.12
C LEU A 65 12.95 13.00 -15.12
N ARG A 66 11.89 13.67 -15.59
CA ARG A 66 12.02 14.85 -16.45
C ARG A 66 12.69 16.01 -15.72
N ASP A 67 12.33 16.24 -14.47
CA ASP A 67 12.90 17.31 -13.65
C ASP A 67 14.35 17.02 -13.28
N ALA A 68 14.67 15.79 -12.87
CA ALA A 68 16.04 15.37 -12.60
C ALA A 68 16.97 15.57 -13.82
N LYS A 69 16.47 15.31 -15.03
CA LYS A 69 17.22 15.54 -16.27
C LYS A 69 17.43 17.02 -16.60
N ARG A 70 16.59 17.94 -16.11
CA ARG A 70 16.74 19.39 -16.29
C ARG A 70 17.79 19.99 -15.35
N TYR A 71 18.03 19.35 -14.20
CA TYR A 71 18.98 19.81 -13.18
C TYR A 71 20.31 19.04 -13.17
N SER A 72 20.49 18.08 -14.10
CA SER A 72 21.75 17.38 -14.37
C SER A 72 22.56 18.10 -15.46
#